data_AF-A0A556V1K1-F1
#
_entry.id   AF-A0A556V1K1-F1
#
_cell.length_a   1.000
_cell.length_b   1.000
_cell.length_c   1.000
_cell.angle_alpha   90.00
_cell.angle_beta   90.00
_cell.angle_gamma   90.00
#
_symmetry.space_group_name_H-M   'P 1'
#
loop_
_entity.id
_entity.type
_entity.pdbx_description
1 polymer ?
#
loop_
_entity_poly.entity_id
_entity_poly.type
_entity_poly.pdbx_seq_one_letter_code
_entity_poly.pdbx_strand_id
1 'polypeptide(L)'
;MFSQRSVGVTSEAETITPAICSAQMLYPRLAARNPESNTAGMDVFSKFSAYIKNSNPGMNDNLEKGLLKALTKLDDYLGSPLPDEIDENSAEEVTTSSRHFLDGQQLTLADCNLLPKLHIVKVVCQKFRNFTIPRSLLSLWRYLDAAYAREEFSSTCPSDAEIHLAYSSVVKPLK
;
A
#
# COMPACT_ATOMS: atom_id res chain seq x y z
N MET A 1 -41.12 22.68 -72.06
CA MET A 1 -40.90 23.01 -70.64
C MET A 1 -40.07 21.89 -70.02
N PHE A 2 -38.76 22.14 -69.87
CA PHE A 2 -37.85 21.22 -69.19
C PHE A 2 -38.07 21.33 -67.68
N SER A 3 -38.26 20.19 -67.01
CA SER A 3 -38.09 20.09 -65.56
C SER A 3 -37.18 18.90 -65.29
N GLN A 4 -35.91 19.19 -65.03
CA GLN A 4 -34.96 18.26 -64.43
C GLN A 4 -35.20 18.23 -62.92
N ARG A 5 -35.22 17.05 -62.31
CA ARG A 5 -34.84 16.80 -60.90
C ARG A 5 -34.51 15.31 -60.77
N SER A 6 -33.23 14.97 -60.81
CA SER A 6 -32.33 14.76 -59.65
C SER A 6 -32.39 13.32 -59.14
N VAL A 7 -31.37 12.54 -59.51
CA VAL A 7 -31.10 11.17 -59.07
C VAL A 7 -30.75 11.18 -57.59
N GLY A 8 -31.51 10.45 -56.77
CA GLY A 8 -31.16 10.15 -55.38
C GLY A 8 -30.65 8.71 -55.28
N VAL A 9 -29.33 8.55 -55.24
CA VAL A 9 -28.65 7.29 -54.91
C VAL A 9 -28.89 6.99 -53.43
N THR A 10 -29.56 5.87 -53.13
CA THR A 10 -29.61 5.32 -51.78
C THR A 10 -28.25 4.69 -51.49
N SER A 11 -27.37 5.46 -50.86
CA SER A 11 -26.11 4.95 -50.29
C SER A 11 -26.43 4.35 -48.93
N GLU A 12 -26.32 3.04 -48.82
CA GLU A 12 -26.14 2.36 -47.54
C GLU A 12 -24.83 2.87 -46.93
N ALA A 13 -24.94 3.63 -45.85
CA ALA A 13 -23.82 3.95 -44.98
C ALA A 13 -24.18 3.40 -43.61
N GLU A 14 -23.92 2.10 -43.47
CA GLU A 14 -23.87 1.39 -42.20
C GLU A 14 -22.97 2.22 -41.26
N THR A 15 -23.62 2.88 -40.30
CA THR A 15 -22.94 3.77 -39.37
C THR A 15 -22.21 2.89 -38.38
N ILE A 16 -20.93 2.61 -38.67
CA ILE A 16 -20.02 1.98 -37.71
C ILE A 16 -19.83 2.98 -36.56
N THR A 17 -20.67 2.86 -35.55
CA THR A 17 -20.45 3.50 -34.24
C THR A 17 -19.08 3.06 -33.71
N PRO A 18 -18.21 3.98 -33.25
CA PRO A 18 -16.86 3.61 -32.86
C PRO A 18 -16.91 2.89 -31.50
N ALA A 19 -16.64 1.58 -31.54
CA ALA A 19 -16.34 0.74 -30.39
C ALA A 19 -14.95 1.07 -29.78
N ILE A 20 -14.64 2.36 -29.59
CA ILE A 20 -13.38 2.84 -29.01
C ILE A 20 -13.53 3.12 -27.49
N CYS A 21 -14.73 2.98 -26.93
CA CYS A 21 -14.99 3.20 -25.51
C CYS A 21 -15.25 1.89 -24.73
N SER A 22 -14.26 0.99 -24.68
CA SER A 22 -14.34 -0.20 -23.80
C SER A 22 -12.99 -0.67 -23.25
N ALA A 23 -11.85 -0.33 -23.89
CA ALA A 23 -10.54 -0.78 -23.43
C ALA A 23 -10.09 -0.14 -22.09
N GLN A 24 -10.54 1.09 -21.80
CA GLN A 24 -10.25 1.77 -20.53
C GLN A 24 -10.98 1.13 -19.33
N MET A 25 -11.99 0.28 -19.56
CA MET A 25 -12.75 -0.40 -18.51
C MET A 25 -12.23 -1.79 -18.12
N LEU A 26 -11.18 -2.30 -18.78
CA LEU A 26 -10.75 -3.68 -18.56
C LEU A 26 -9.93 -3.89 -17.28
N TYR A 27 -9.25 -2.85 -16.76
CA TYR A 27 -8.46 -2.95 -15.53
C TYR A 27 -8.50 -1.64 -14.73
N PRO A 28 -8.68 -1.71 -13.40
CA PRO A 28 -8.68 -0.52 -12.56
C PRO A 28 -7.28 0.13 -12.51
N ARG A 29 -7.24 1.46 -12.41
CA ARG A 29 -5.99 2.18 -12.13
C ARG A 29 -5.57 1.88 -10.69
N LEU A 30 -4.36 1.33 -10.51
CA LEU A 30 -3.79 1.02 -9.19
C LEU A 30 -2.81 2.08 -8.68
N ALA A 31 -2.47 3.10 -9.48
CA ALA A 31 -1.55 4.14 -9.02
C ALA A 31 -2.19 4.99 -7.91
N ALA A 32 -1.45 5.24 -6.83
CA ALA A 32 -1.87 6.13 -5.77
C ALA A 32 -2.15 7.54 -6.31
N ARG A 33 -3.16 8.19 -5.74
CA ARG A 33 -3.60 9.56 -6.04
C ARG A 33 -2.78 10.57 -5.26
N ASN A 34 -2.44 10.27 -4.01
CA ASN A 34 -1.66 11.14 -3.15
C ASN A 34 -0.16 10.78 -3.28
N PRO A 35 0.72 11.73 -3.66
CA PRO A 35 2.15 11.46 -3.81
C PRO A 35 2.80 10.90 -2.53
N GLU A 36 2.36 11.38 -1.36
CA GLU A 36 2.89 10.97 -0.06
C GLU A 36 2.68 9.47 0.22
N SER A 37 1.59 8.86 -0.29
CA SER A 37 1.34 7.43 -0.16
C SER A 37 2.45 6.57 -0.75
N ASN A 38 3.11 7.04 -1.82
CA ASN A 38 4.22 6.33 -2.44
C ASN A 38 5.51 6.37 -1.60
N THR A 39 5.59 7.31 -0.65
CA THR A 39 6.76 7.54 0.19
C THR A 39 6.58 7.14 1.64
N ALA A 40 5.33 6.99 2.10
CA ALA A 40 5.00 6.56 3.43
C ALA A 40 5.62 5.18 3.74
N GLY A 41 6.36 5.09 4.86
CA GLY A 41 7.01 3.86 5.29
C GLY A 41 8.21 3.40 4.44
N MET A 42 8.70 4.22 3.49
CA MET A 42 9.82 3.83 2.60
C MET A 42 11.10 3.48 3.37
N ASP A 43 11.35 4.13 4.51
CA ASP A 43 12.54 3.90 5.33
C ASP A 43 12.43 2.70 6.28
N VAL A 44 11.22 2.19 6.55
CA VAL A 44 10.97 1.09 7.51
C VAL A 44 11.85 -0.12 7.23
N PHE A 45 11.90 -0.58 5.97
CA PHE A 45 12.67 -1.77 5.62
C PHE A 45 14.18 -1.57 5.72
N SER A 46 14.66 -0.33 5.50
CA SER A 46 16.07 0.01 5.68
C SER A 46 16.47 0.00 7.16
N LYS A 47 15.61 0.53 8.06
CA LYS A 47 15.81 0.51 9.52
C LYS A 47 15.75 -0.91 10.07
N PHE A 48 14.78 -1.70 9.62
CA PHE A 48 14.70 -3.13 9.91
C PHE A 48 15.97 -3.86 9.49
N SER A 49 16.45 -3.63 8.26
CA SER A 49 17.64 -4.30 7.74
C SER A 49 18.89 -4.00 8.59
N ALA A 50 19.04 -2.76 9.04
CA ALA A 50 20.13 -2.39 9.95
C ALA A 50 19.98 -3.05 11.32
N TYR A 51 18.77 -3.04 11.89
CA TYR A 51 18.45 -3.65 13.18
C TYR A 51 18.70 -5.16 13.20
N ILE A 52 18.17 -5.89 12.21
CA ILE A 52 18.19 -7.35 12.22
C ILE A 52 19.60 -7.92 11.94
N LYS A 53 20.41 -7.21 11.15
CA LYS A 53 21.79 -7.60 10.82
C LYS A 53 22.81 -7.16 11.88
N ASN A 54 22.38 -6.40 12.89
CA ASN A 54 23.24 -5.94 13.97
C ASN A 54 23.75 -7.11 14.83
N SER A 55 25.04 -7.09 15.16
CA SER A 55 25.68 -8.02 16.09
C SER A 55 26.27 -7.33 17.32
N ASN A 56 26.19 -5.99 17.42
CA ASN A 56 26.73 -5.21 18.52
C ASN A 56 25.61 -4.86 19.51
N PRO A 57 25.63 -5.38 20.76
CA PRO A 57 24.60 -5.07 21.76
C PRO A 57 24.47 -3.58 22.07
N GLY A 58 25.58 -2.84 22.10
CA GLY A 58 25.58 -1.40 22.41
C GLY A 58 24.84 -0.53 21.39
N MET A 59 24.62 -1.06 20.18
CA MET A 59 23.85 -0.37 19.12
C MET A 59 22.40 -0.85 19.03
N ASN A 60 22.05 -1.95 19.69
CA ASN A 60 20.76 -2.62 19.50
C ASN A 60 19.58 -1.70 19.82
N ASP A 61 19.61 -1.07 21.00
CA ASP A 61 18.52 -0.20 21.47
C ASP A 61 18.32 1.01 20.55
N ASN A 62 19.41 1.57 20.02
CA ASN A 62 19.33 2.71 19.10
C ASN A 62 18.73 2.30 17.75
N LEU A 63 19.11 1.13 17.24
CA LEU A 63 18.56 0.59 15.99
C LEU A 63 17.09 0.19 16.14
N GLU A 64 16.72 -0.40 17.27
CA GLU A 64 15.33 -0.72 17.60
C GLU A 64 14.48 0.54 17.69
N LYS A 65 14.94 1.57 18.41
CA LYS A 65 14.30 2.89 18.45
C LYS A 65 14.19 3.52 17.06
N GLY A 66 15.20 3.33 16.21
CA GLY A 66 15.19 3.78 14.82
C GLY A 66 14.11 3.09 13.98
N LEU A 67 13.93 1.79 14.14
CA LEU A 67 12.85 1.02 13.51
C LEU A 67 11.48 1.47 14.04
N LEU A 68 11.34 1.57 15.36
CA LEU A 68 10.10 2.00 15.99
C LEU A 68 9.70 3.41 15.51
N LYS A 69 10.66 4.35 15.43
CA LYS A 69 10.39 5.70 14.92
C LYS A 69 9.89 5.69 13.47
N ALA A 70 10.41 4.82 12.62
CA ALA A 70 9.93 4.68 11.24
C ALA A 70 8.51 4.09 11.20
N LEU A 71 8.22 3.11 12.05
CA LEU A 71 6.86 2.55 12.19
C LEU A 71 5.87 3.59 12.73
N THR A 72 6.27 4.40 13.71
CA THR A 72 5.44 5.50 14.23
C THR A 72 5.13 6.53 13.15
N LYS A 73 6.10 6.94 12.34
CA LYS A 73 5.83 7.85 11.21
C LYS A 73 4.82 7.28 10.20
N LEU A 74 4.88 5.96 9.95
CA LEU A 74 3.91 5.29 9.09
C LEU A 74 2.51 5.26 9.74
N ASP A 75 2.45 5.01 11.06
CA ASP A 75 1.20 5.06 11.84
C ASP A 75 0.57 6.44 11.82
N ASP A 76 1.38 7.50 12.04
CA ASP A 76 0.95 8.90 11.97
C ASP A 76 0.35 9.23 10.60
N TYR A 77 1.01 8.79 9.51
CA TYR A 77 0.50 8.96 8.16
C TYR A 77 -0.85 8.25 7.97
N LEU A 78 -0.94 6.97 8.36
CA LEU A 78 -2.17 6.17 8.25
C LEU A 78 -3.33 6.70 9.11
N GLY A 79 -3.02 7.41 10.20
CA GLY A 79 -3.98 8.04 11.10
C GLY A 79 -4.41 9.45 10.70
N SER A 80 -3.61 10.14 9.88
CA SER A 80 -3.91 11.49 9.39
C SER A 80 -4.90 11.44 8.23
N PRO A 81 -6.03 12.16 8.26
CA PRO A 81 -7.00 12.19 7.16
C PRO A 81 -6.36 12.63 5.83
N LEU A 82 -6.71 11.95 4.73
CA LEU A 82 -6.37 12.41 3.38
C LEU A 82 -7.27 13.58 2.97
N PRO A 83 -6.88 14.40 1.97
CA PRO A 83 -7.72 15.49 1.48
C PRO A 83 -9.12 15.07 1.06
N ASP A 84 -9.26 13.88 0.47
CA ASP A 84 -10.57 13.35 0.05
C ASP A 84 -11.48 12.94 1.25
N GLU A 85 -10.92 12.79 2.45
CA GLU A 85 -11.67 12.47 3.67
C GLU A 85 -12.18 13.72 4.40
N ILE A 86 -11.76 14.91 3.98
CA ILE A 86 -12.07 16.18 4.65
C ILE A 86 -13.17 16.89 3.85
N ASP A 87 -14.35 17.06 4.46
CA ASP A 87 -15.42 17.90 3.92
C ASP A 87 -15.40 19.27 4.61
N GLU A 88 -14.96 20.30 3.87
CA GLU A 88 -14.89 21.69 4.36
C GLU A 88 -16.27 22.27 4.76
N ASN A 89 -17.37 21.65 4.31
CA ASN A 89 -18.73 22.07 4.64
C ASN A 89 -19.37 21.27 5.79
N SER A 90 -18.67 20.26 6.31
CA SER A 90 -19.13 19.48 7.46
C SER A 90 -18.95 20.27 8.76
N ALA A 91 -19.91 20.15 9.67
CA ALA A 91 -19.80 20.71 11.02
C ALA A 91 -18.81 19.92 11.91
N GLU A 92 -18.44 18.71 11.49
CA GLU A 92 -17.57 17.80 12.24
C GLU A 92 -16.16 17.80 11.66
N GLU A 93 -15.17 18.13 12.49
CA GLU A 93 -13.75 18.06 12.11
C GLU A 93 -13.29 16.60 12.10
N VAL A 94 -12.91 16.10 10.93
CA VAL A 94 -12.29 14.77 10.81
C VAL A 94 -10.85 14.88 11.34
N THR A 95 -10.63 14.41 12.55
CA THR A 95 -9.31 14.45 13.22
C THR A 95 -8.50 13.16 13.05
N THR A 96 -9.16 12.06 12.65
CA THR A 96 -8.54 10.75 12.46
C THR A 96 -9.06 10.08 11.20
N SER A 97 -8.17 9.46 10.43
CA SER A 97 -8.52 8.75 9.21
C SER A 97 -9.13 7.39 9.50
N SER A 98 -10.16 7.06 8.72
CA SER A 98 -10.81 5.74 8.74
C SER A 98 -10.37 4.82 7.60
N ARG A 99 -9.51 5.31 6.69
CA ARG A 99 -9.13 4.61 5.45
C ARG A 99 -8.39 3.31 5.72
N HIS A 100 -8.69 2.24 4.98
CA HIS A 100 -8.05 0.95 5.20
C HIS A 100 -6.60 0.86 4.71
N PHE A 101 -6.24 1.54 3.63
CA PHE A 101 -4.95 1.41 2.93
C PHE A 101 -4.25 2.77 2.76
N LEU A 102 -3.02 2.77 2.24
CA LEU A 102 -2.16 3.98 2.24
C LEU A 102 -2.85 5.19 1.59
N ASP A 103 -3.55 4.97 0.48
CA ASP A 103 -4.13 6.01 -0.37
C ASP A 103 -5.68 6.03 -0.36
N GLY A 104 -6.31 5.27 0.54
CA GLY A 104 -7.77 5.25 0.66
C GLY A 104 -8.34 3.87 1.03
N GLN A 105 -9.54 3.57 0.52
CA GLN A 105 -10.25 2.32 0.82
C GLN A 105 -9.88 1.11 -0.05
N GLN A 106 -9.09 1.32 -1.11
CA GLN A 106 -8.67 0.27 -2.03
C GLN A 106 -7.15 0.14 -2.06
N LEU A 107 -6.67 -1.06 -2.37
CA LEU A 107 -5.25 -1.32 -2.58
C LEU A 107 -4.73 -0.57 -3.81
N THR A 108 -3.52 -0.04 -3.68
CA THR A 108 -2.76 0.66 -4.72
C THR A 108 -1.37 0.06 -4.88
N LEU A 109 -0.62 0.52 -5.88
CA LEU A 109 0.78 0.14 -6.08
C LEU A 109 1.67 0.50 -4.88
N ALA A 110 1.30 1.52 -4.09
CA ALA A 110 2.01 1.86 -2.87
C ALA A 110 1.91 0.73 -1.84
N ASP A 111 0.71 0.15 -1.68
CA ASP A 111 0.46 -0.96 -0.77
C ASP A 111 1.19 -2.22 -1.24
N CYS A 112 1.15 -2.51 -2.54
CA CYS A 112 1.90 -3.64 -3.14
C CYS A 112 3.41 -3.55 -2.91
N ASN A 113 3.97 -2.34 -2.81
CA ASN A 113 5.39 -2.13 -2.52
C ASN A 113 5.71 -2.24 -1.01
N LEU A 114 4.80 -1.79 -0.14
CA LEU A 114 5.04 -1.70 1.30
C LEU A 114 4.66 -2.99 2.04
N LEU A 115 3.51 -3.59 1.76
CA LEU A 115 2.96 -4.72 2.51
C LEU A 115 3.90 -5.95 2.56
N PRO A 116 4.52 -6.40 1.45
CA PRO A 116 5.45 -7.52 1.52
C PRO A 116 6.65 -7.25 2.43
N LYS A 117 7.17 -6.01 2.41
CA LYS A 117 8.29 -5.59 3.26
C LYS A 117 7.87 -5.56 4.73
N LEU A 118 6.70 -5.00 5.02
CA LEU A 118 6.18 -4.87 6.38
C LEU A 118 5.86 -6.24 7.00
N HIS A 119 5.36 -7.19 6.21
CA HIS A 119 5.16 -8.57 6.64
C HIS A 119 6.47 -9.27 7.01
N ILE A 120 7.52 -9.12 6.19
CA ILE A 120 8.85 -9.61 6.52
C ILE A 120 9.36 -8.99 7.83
N VAL A 121 9.20 -7.67 8.03
CA VAL A 121 9.58 -7.01 9.29
C VAL A 121 8.89 -7.68 10.48
N LYS A 122 7.55 -7.83 10.42
CA LYS A 122 6.75 -8.44 11.50
C LYS A 122 7.22 -9.85 11.83
N VAL A 123 7.35 -10.72 10.83
CA VAL A 123 7.69 -12.15 11.00
C VAL A 123 9.12 -12.31 11.53
N VAL A 124 10.09 -11.66 10.88
CA VAL A 124 11.51 -11.81 11.21
C VAL A 124 11.84 -11.19 12.57
N CYS A 125 11.33 -9.98 12.87
CA CYS A 125 11.58 -9.35 14.16
C CYS A 125 11.02 -10.18 15.33
N GLN A 126 9.83 -10.75 15.16
CA GLN A 126 9.23 -11.61 16.18
C GLN A 126 10.11 -12.83 16.44
N LYS A 127 10.56 -13.52 15.39
CA LYS A 127 11.34 -14.75 15.52
C LYS A 127 12.72 -14.56 16.12
N PHE A 128 13.47 -13.55 15.66
CA PHE A 128 14.91 -13.45 15.93
C PHE A 128 15.30 -12.40 16.97
N ARG A 129 14.36 -11.52 17.34
CA ARG A 129 14.58 -10.45 18.33
C ARG A 129 13.47 -10.34 19.37
N ASN A 130 12.41 -11.15 19.27
CA ASN A 130 11.21 -11.04 20.11
C ASN A 130 10.61 -9.62 20.11
N PHE A 131 10.80 -8.89 19.01
CA PHE A 131 10.24 -7.57 18.81
C PHE A 131 8.90 -7.70 18.08
N THR A 132 7.84 -7.18 18.70
CA THR A 132 6.52 -7.00 18.09
C THR A 132 6.27 -5.54 17.78
N ILE A 133 5.59 -5.25 16.67
CA ILE A 133 5.01 -3.91 16.43
C ILE A 133 4.09 -3.56 17.62
N PRO A 134 4.32 -2.43 18.32
CA PRO A 134 3.51 -2.08 19.49
C PRO A 134 2.03 -1.96 19.15
N ARG A 135 1.17 -2.47 20.03
CA ARG A 135 -0.30 -2.39 19.87
C ARG A 135 -0.86 -0.98 19.99
N SER A 136 -0.05 -0.02 20.47
CA SER A 136 -0.39 1.41 20.49
C SER A 136 -0.39 2.07 19.11
N LEU A 137 0.23 1.46 18.09
CA LEU A 137 0.22 1.95 16.71
C LEU A 137 -1.07 1.53 16.01
N LEU A 138 -2.19 2.16 16.39
CA LEU A 138 -3.55 1.72 16.06
C LEU A 138 -3.83 1.76 14.56
N SER A 139 -3.39 2.80 13.85
CA SER A 139 -3.62 2.98 12.42
C SER A 139 -2.82 1.97 11.60
N LEU A 140 -1.61 1.65 12.03
CA LEU A 140 -0.76 0.62 11.45
C LEU A 140 -1.37 -0.78 11.64
N TRP A 141 -1.94 -1.07 12.81
CA TRP A 141 -2.65 -2.32 13.03
C TRP A 141 -3.93 -2.39 12.19
N ARG A 142 -4.70 -1.31 12.10
CA ARG A 142 -5.88 -1.23 11.20
C ARG A 142 -5.48 -1.53 9.75
N TYR A 143 -4.37 -0.97 9.27
CA TYR A 143 -3.83 -1.24 7.93
C TYR A 143 -3.42 -2.70 7.73
N LEU A 144 -2.68 -3.28 8.68
CA LEU A 144 -2.25 -4.67 8.62
C LEU A 144 -3.45 -5.63 8.64
N ASP A 145 -4.40 -5.41 9.53
CA ASP A 145 -5.59 -6.26 9.67
C ASP A 145 -6.44 -6.21 8.40
N ALA A 146 -6.63 -5.02 7.82
CA ALA A 146 -7.30 -4.87 6.53
C ALA A 146 -6.54 -5.61 5.41
N ALA A 147 -5.20 -5.52 5.37
CA ALA A 147 -4.39 -6.20 4.37
C ALA A 147 -4.44 -7.74 4.51
N TYR A 148 -4.31 -8.29 5.71
CA TYR A 148 -4.41 -9.75 5.91
C TYR A 148 -5.80 -10.30 5.60
N ALA A 149 -6.85 -9.48 5.69
CA ALA A 149 -8.20 -9.85 5.27
C ALA A 149 -8.40 -9.85 3.73
N ARG A 150 -7.43 -9.33 2.96
CA ARG A 150 -7.46 -9.32 1.48
C ARG A 150 -6.81 -10.57 0.92
N GLU A 151 -7.49 -11.22 -0.02
CA GLU A 151 -6.97 -12.41 -0.71
C GLU A 151 -5.72 -12.05 -1.52
N GLU A 152 -5.69 -10.88 -2.15
CA GLU A 152 -4.58 -10.43 -3.00
C GLU A 152 -3.24 -10.39 -2.23
N PHE A 153 -3.30 -10.13 -0.93
CA PHE A 153 -2.14 -10.12 -0.05
C PHE A 153 -1.92 -11.46 0.65
N SER A 154 -2.96 -12.03 1.27
CA SER A 154 -2.83 -13.25 2.07
C SER A 154 -2.44 -14.48 1.23
N SER A 155 -2.94 -14.60 -0.01
CA SER A 155 -2.61 -15.71 -0.90
C SER A 155 -1.20 -15.60 -1.53
N THR A 156 -0.58 -14.42 -1.48
CA THR A 156 0.74 -14.16 -2.08
C THR A 156 1.87 -14.11 -1.05
N CYS A 157 1.53 -14.13 0.25
CA CYS A 157 2.51 -14.23 1.32
C CYS A 157 3.16 -15.64 1.33
N PRO A 158 4.49 -15.73 1.35
CA PRO A 158 5.15 -17.00 1.61
C PRO A 158 4.86 -17.44 3.05
N SER A 159 5.04 -18.73 3.33
CA SER A 159 4.92 -19.21 4.72
C SER A 159 5.97 -18.56 5.62
N ASP A 160 5.64 -18.37 6.90
CA ASP A 160 6.59 -17.85 7.90
C ASP A 160 7.89 -18.66 7.93
N ALA A 161 7.82 -19.98 7.71
CA ALA A 161 9.00 -20.86 7.68
C ALA A 161 9.98 -20.49 6.55
N GLU A 162 9.47 -20.16 5.37
CA GLU A 162 10.30 -19.71 4.24
C GLU A 162 10.96 -18.37 4.52
N ILE A 163 10.23 -17.43 5.15
CA ILE A 163 10.78 -16.13 5.55
C ILE A 163 11.90 -16.33 6.59
N HIS A 164 11.67 -17.19 7.60
CA HIS A 164 12.69 -17.51 8.60
C HIS A 164 13.93 -18.12 7.97
N LEU A 165 13.76 -19.07 7.04
CA LEU A 165 14.86 -19.72 6.35
C LEU A 165 15.69 -18.69 5.57
N ALA A 166 15.03 -17.82 4.80
CA ALA A 166 15.68 -16.77 4.02
C ALA A 166 16.51 -15.79 4.87
N TYR A 167 16.10 -15.54 6.13
CA TYR A 167 16.79 -14.61 7.02
C TYR A 167 17.79 -15.28 7.98
N SER A 168 17.74 -16.60 8.14
CA SER A 168 18.54 -17.35 9.10
C SER A 168 20.06 -17.12 8.97
N SER A 169 20.56 -16.90 7.75
CA SER A 169 21.98 -16.68 7.46
C SER A 169 22.45 -15.24 7.64
N VAL A 170 21.55 -14.26 7.58
CA VAL A 170 21.88 -12.83 7.66
C VAL A 170 21.65 -12.24 9.05
N VAL A 171 20.79 -12.87 9.85
CA VAL A 171 20.60 -12.54 11.26
C VAL A 171 21.87 -12.91 12.01
N LYS A 172 22.43 -11.95 12.73
CA LYS A 172 23.60 -12.20 13.59
C LYS A 172 23.16 -12.30 15.05
N PRO A 173 23.69 -13.23 15.85
CA PRO A 173 23.52 -13.18 17.30
C PRO A 173 24.06 -11.87 17.86
N LEU A 174 23.39 -11.30 18.86
CA LEU A 174 23.97 -10.23 19.67
C LEU A 174 25.06 -10.89 20.53
N LYS A 175 26.31 -10.49 20.33
CA LYS A 175 27.48 -11.06 21.03
C LYS A 175 27.86 -10.24 22.24
#